data_AF-A0A834ES81-F1
#
_entry.id   AF-A0A834ES81-F1
#
_cell.length_a   1.000
_cell.length_b   1.000
_cell.length_c   1.000
_cell.angle_alpha   90.00
_cell.angle_beta   90.00
_cell.angle_gamma   90.00
#
_symmetry.space_group_name_H-M   'P 1'
#
loop_
_entity.id
_entity.type
_entity.pdbx_description
1 polymer ?
#
loop_
_entity_poly.entity_id
_entity_poly.type
_entity_poly.pdbx_seq_one_letter_code
_entity_poly.pdbx_strand_id
1 'polypeptide(L)'
;MWPVCLAVMESEMRFDKDQDGLIENGGYADQTYDAWVTTGPSAYCGGLWLAAVAVMVQMAALCGTQDVQDKFASILSRGKEAYERLLWNGRYYNYDCSSQPQSCSIMSDQCAGQWFLRASGLGDGDTEVFPTPHVVRALQTIFEFNVQAFAGGAMGAVNGMQPHGIPDRSSVQSDEVWVGVVYGLAATMIQEGLTWEGFQTAEGCYRTVWERLGLAFQTPEAYCQQQVFRSLAYMRPLSIWAMQLALQQQHKKFSRPIAKQGKGLSTGSKLGPKEAMANPSPE
;
A
#
# COMPACT_ATOMS: atom_id res chain seq x y z
N MET A 1 -13.03 -16.86 12.21
CA MET A 1 -13.45 -15.91 11.16
C MET A 1 -13.54 -16.51 9.76
N TRP A 2 -12.83 -17.60 9.44
CA TRP A 2 -12.75 -18.16 8.08
C TRP A 2 -14.07 -18.22 7.27
N PRO A 3 -15.18 -18.82 7.75
CA PRO A 3 -16.42 -18.89 6.97
C PRO A 3 -17.00 -17.51 6.61
N VAL A 4 -16.82 -16.52 7.50
CA VAL A 4 -17.29 -15.14 7.27
C VAL A 4 -16.43 -14.46 6.21
N CYS A 5 -15.10 -14.59 6.31
CA CYS A 5 -14.18 -14.03 5.31
C CYS A 5 -14.46 -14.62 3.91
N LEU A 6 -14.67 -15.94 3.83
CA LEU A 6 -15.02 -16.60 2.58
C LEU A 6 -16.34 -16.07 2.00
N ALA A 7 -17.40 -16.01 2.83
CA ALA A 7 -18.71 -15.52 2.39
C ALA A 7 -18.66 -14.06 1.89
N VAL A 8 -17.90 -13.19 2.57
CA VAL A 8 -17.68 -11.80 2.12
C VAL A 8 -16.98 -11.80 0.77
N MET A 9 -15.85 -12.49 0.65
CA MET A 9 -15.06 -12.48 -0.59
C MET A 9 -15.83 -13.08 -1.77
N GLU A 10 -16.63 -14.12 -1.57
CA GLU A 10 -17.53 -14.66 -2.59
C GLU A 10 -18.63 -13.66 -2.99
N SER A 11 -19.13 -12.87 -2.05
CA SER A 11 -20.08 -11.80 -2.35
C SER A 11 -19.43 -10.72 -3.21
N GLU A 12 -18.22 -10.29 -2.85
CA GLU A 12 -17.50 -9.19 -3.51
C GLU A 12 -17.01 -9.55 -4.92
N MET A 13 -16.76 -10.83 -5.23
CA MET A 13 -16.42 -11.29 -6.59
C MET A 13 -17.48 -10.91 -7.64
N ARG A 14 -18.72 -10.59 -7.24
CA ARG A 14 -19.77 -10.12 -8.17
C ARG A 14 -19.49 -8.73 -8.74
N PHE A 15 -18.58 -7.99 -8.12
CA PHE A 15 -18.11 -6.70 -8.57
C PHE A 15 -16.87 -6.78 -9.45
N ASP A 16 -16.38 -7.98 -9.83
CA ASP A 16 -15.42 -8.18 -10.91
C ASP A 16 -16.22 -8.55 -12.17
N LYS A 17 -16.56 -7.53 -12.97
CA LYS A 17 -17.51 -7.63 -14.09
C LYS A 17 -16.89 -8.24 -15.32
N ASP A 18 -15.60 -8.00 -15.54
CA ASP A 18 -14.87 -8.48 -16.73
C ASP A 18 -13.95 -9.69 -16.46
N GLN A 19 -13.91 -10.16 -15.21
CA GLN A 19 -13.17 -11.33 -14.73
C GLN A 19 -11.64 -11.18 -14.80
N ASP A 20 -11.15 -9.94 -14.87
CA ASP A 20 -9.72 -9.64 -14.85
C ASP A 20 -9.11 -9.76 -13.44
N GLY A 21 -9.91 -10.05 -12.42
CA GLY A 21 -9.47 -10.23 -11.05
C GLY A 21 -9.49 -8.96 -10.21
N LEU A 22 -10.02 -7.84 -10.73
CA LEU A 22 -10.28 -6.61 -9.98
C LEU A 22 -11.77 -6.31 -9.88
N ILE A 23 -12.13 -5.65 -8.78
CA ILE A 23 -13.49 -5.12 -8.62
C ILE A 23 -13.62 -3.73 -9.24
N GLU A 24 -14.80 -3.41 -9.78
CA GLU A 24 -15.10 -2.10 -10.34
C GLU A 24 -16.05 -1.26 -9.46
N ASN A 25 -15.66 0.00 -9.24
CA ASN A 25 -16.56 1.01 -8.69
C ASN A 25 -17.62 1.40 -9.72
N GLY A 26 -18.84 1.65 -9.25
CA GLY A 26 -20.04 1.83 -10.07
C GLY A 26 -20.31 3.25 -10.56
N GLY A 27 -19.46 4.23 -10.23
CA GLY A 27 -19.72 5.64 -10.57
C GLY A 27 -20.73 6.33 -9.65
N TYR A 28 -20.91 5.81 -8.44
CA TYR A 28 -21.73 6.40 -7.38
C TYR A 28 -21.04 6.18 -6.01
N ALA A 29 -21.69 6.59 -4.92
CA ALA A 29 -21.16 6.43 -3.57
C ALA A 29 -21.14 4.95 -3.14
N ASP A 30 -20.02 4.26 -3.38
CA ASP A 30 -19.84 2.83 -3.07
C ASP A 30 -18.57 2.54 -2.23
N GLN A 31 -17.95 3.59 -1.67
CA GLN A 31 -16.79 3.50 -0.79
C GLN A 31 -16.76 4.67 0.21
N THR A 32 -15.75 4.74 1.09
CA THR A 32 -15.74 5.67 2.25
C THR A 32 -15.66 7.16 1.89
N TYR A 33 -15.07 7.51 0.76
CA TYR A 33 -15.13 8.83 0.12
C TYR A 33 -16.46 8.95 -0.63
N ASP A 34 -17.55 8.94 0.13
CA ASP A 34 -18.93 8.83 -0.36
C ASP A 34 -19.40 9.99 -1.25
N ALA A 35 -18.66 11.10 -1.28
CA ALA A 35 -18.90 12.23 -2.18
C ALA A 35 -17.82 12.37 -3.27
N TRP A 36 -16.80 11.51 -3.30
CA TRP A 36 -15.78 11.48 -4.35
C TRP A 36 -16.02 10.28 -5.27
N VAL A 37 -16.69 10.55 -6.39
CA VAL A 37 -17.14 9.50 -7.32
C VAL A 37 -15.93 8.79 -7.93
N THR A 38 -16.01 7.46 -7.95
CA THR A 38 -15.01 6.55 -8.52
C THR A 38 -15.70 5.65 -9.54
N THR A 39 -15.10 5.39 -10.70
CA THR A 39 -15.68 4.51 -11.74
C THR A 39 -14.65 3.53 -12.29
N GLY A 40 -15.01 2.26 -12.40
CA GLY A 40 -14.09 1.19 -12.84
C GLY A 40 -13.14 0.76 -11.73
N PRO A 41 -12.09 -0.01 -12.04
CA PRO A 41 -11.00 -0.26 -11.10
C PRO A 41 -10.37 1.04 -10.60
N SER A 42 -10.14 1.10 -9.29
CA SER A 42 -9.55 2.25 -8.61
C SER A 42 -8.35 1.87 -7.76
N ALA A 43 -7.45 2.84 -7.54
CA ALA A 43 -6.25 2.57 -6.73
C ALA A 43 -6.63 2.14 -5.30
N TYR A 44 -7.61 2.82 -4.70
CA TYR A 44 -8.06 2.53 -3.34
C TYR A 44 -8.82 1.20 -3.22
N CYS A 45 -9.96 1.03 -3.92
CA CYS A 45 -10.77 -0.18 -3.77
C CYS A 45 -10.10 -1.40 -4.38
N GLY A 46 -9.48 -1.26 -5.55
CA GLY A 46 -8.71 -2.33 -6.19
C GLY A 46 -7.51 -2.76 -5.33
N GLY A 47 -6.82 -1.79 -4.71
CA GLY A 47 -5.70 -2.08 -3.81
C GLY A 47 -6.15 -2.85 -2.57
N LEU A 48 -7.23 -2.42 -1.92
CA LEU A 48 -7.81 -3.12 -0.77
C LEU A 48 -8.31 -4.53 -1.14
N TRP A 49 -8.94 -4.67 -2.30
CA TRP A 49 -9.37 -5.96 -2.83
C TRP A 49 -8.20 -6.93 -3.01
N LEU A 50 -7.13 -6.51 -3.70
CA LEU A 50 -5.95 -7.37 -3.91
C LEU A 50 -5.28 -7.75 -2.59
N ALA A 51 -5.22 -6.82 -1.63
CA ALA A 51 -4.73 -7.12 -0.29
C ALA A 51 -5.58 -8.20 0.41
N ALA A 52 -6.91 -8.09 0.33
CA ALA A 52 -7.83 -9.07 0.90
C ALA A 52 -7.73 -10.44 0.21
N VAL A 53 -7.64 -10.47 -1.13
CA VAL A 53 -7.42 -11.71 -1.89
C VAL A 53 -6.11 -12.38 -1.49
N ALA A 54 -5.02 -11.62 -1.35
CA ALA A 54 -3.73 -12.15 -0.90
C ALA A 54 -3.81 -12.75 0.52
N VAL A 55 -4.53 -12.09 1.43
CA VAL A 55 -4.80 -12.65 2.77
C VAL A 55 -5.63 -13.93 2.68
N MET A 56 -6.60 -14.01 1.78
CA MET A 56 -7.40 -15.23 1.57
C MET A 56 -6.56 -16.41 1.06
N VAL A 57 -5.56 -16.17 0.21
CA VAL A 57 -4.59 -17.22 -0.20
C VAL A 57 -3.88 -17.79 1.03
N GLN A 58 -3.41 -16.93 1.94
CA GLN A 58 -2.73 -17.35 3.17
C GLN A 58 -3.68 -18.06 4.14
N MET A 59 -4.90 -17.54 4.32
CA MET A 59 -5.90 -18.16 5.17
C MET A 59 -6.32 -19.54 4.66
N ALA A 60 -6.52 -19.70 3.35
CA ALA A 60 -6.86 -20.98 2.73
C ALA A 60 -5.76 -22.04 2.95
N ALA A 61 -4.49 -21.63 2.80
CA ALA A 61 -3.35 -22.49 3.08
C ALA A 61 -3.33 -22.96 4.54
N LEU A 62 -3.57 -22.04 5.50
CA LEU A 62 -3.66 -22.38 6.93
C LEU A 62 -4.84 -23.28 7.27
N CYS A 63 -5.94 -23.17 6.53
CA CYS A 63 -7.12 -24.02 6.69
C CYS A 63 -7.04 -25.36 5.93
N GLY A 64 -6.00 -25.57 5.11
CA GLY A 64 -5.83 -26.79 4.32
C GLY A 64 -6.85 -26.94 3.18
N THR A 65 -7.40 -25.84 2.68
CA THR A 65 -8.40 -25.83 1.59
C THR A 65 -7.74 -25.46 0.26
N GLN A 66 -7.12 -26.45 -0.40
CA GLN A 66 -6.30 -26.23 -1.60
C GLN A 66 -7.09 -25.67 -2.78
N ASP A 67 -8.32 -26.13 -3.00
CA ASP A 67 -9.22 -25.66 -4.05
C ASP A 67 -9.52 -24.16 -3.92
N VAL A 68 -9.78 -23.71 -2.69
CA VAL A 68 -10.01 -22.30 -2.37
C VAL A 68 -8.73 -21.48 -2.51
N GLN A 69 -7.59 -22.04 -2.08
CA GLN A 69 -6.28 -21.40 -2.25
C GLN A 69 -5.98 -21.16 -3.74
N ASP A 70 -6.16 -22.17 -4.58
CA ASP A 70 -5.89 -22.10 -6.03
C ASP A 70 -6.82 -21.08 -6.71
N LYS A 71 -8.11 -21.05 -6.31
CA LYS A 71 -9.08 -20.06 -6.77
C LYS A 71 -8.60 -18.63 -6.48
N PHE A 72 -8.26 -18.33 -5.22
CA PHE A 72 -7.82 -16.98 -4.85
C PHE A 72 -6.45 -16.63 -5.41
N ALA A 73 -5.53 -17.59 -5.54
CA ALA A 73 -4.23 -17.36 -6.17
C ALA A 73 -4.38 -17.02 -7.65
N SER A 74 -5.30 -17.67 -8.35
CA SER A 74 -5.63 -17.37 -9.74
C SER A 74 -6.22 -15.95 -9.90
N ILE A 75 -7.14 -15.56 -9.02
CA ILE A 75 -7.71 -14.19 -8.98
C ILE A 75 -6.61 -13.17 -8.71
N LEU A 76 -5.76 -13.41 -7.71
CA LEU A 76 -4.66 -12.52 -7.33
C LEU A 76 -3.70 -12.30 -8.51
N SER A 77 -3.35 -13.36 -9.24
CA SER A 77 -2.44 -13.25 -10.38
C SER A 77 -3.00 -12.33 -11.46
N ARG A 78 -4.25 -12.53 -11.89
CA ARG A 78 -4.87 -11.69 -12.91
C ARG A 78 -5.07 -10.26 -12.41
N GLY A 79 -5.55 -10.10 -11.18
CA GLY A 79 -5.82 -8.80 -10.60
C GLY A 79 -4.56 -7.95 -10.42
N LYS A 80 -3.41 -8.55 -10.07
CA LYS A 80 -2.11 -7.86 -10.04
C LYS A 80 -1.72 -7.32 -11.41
N GLU A 81 -1.86 -8.13 -12.45
CA GLU A 81 -1.56 -7.70 -13.83
C GLU A 81 -2.51 -6.60 -14.30
N ALA A 82 -3.80 -6.73 -14.01
CA ALA A 82 -4.81 -5.73 -14.32
C ALA A 82 -4.55 -4.40 -13.60
N TYR A 83 -4.19 -4.43 -12.32
CA TYR A 83 -4.00 -3.23 -11.49
C TYR A 83 -2.83 -2.40 -12.00
N GLU A 84 -1.70 -3.06 -12.30
CA GLU A 84 -0.54 -2.41 -12.90
C GLU A 84 -0.88 -1.87 -14.29
N ARG A 85 -1.53 -2.66 -15.14
CA ARG A 85 -1.86 -2.24 -16.52
C ARG A 85 -2.81 -1.04 -16.56
N LEU A 86 -3.82 -1.01 -15.69
CA LEU A 86 -4.90 -0.02 -15.74
C LEU A 86 -4.57 1.26 -14.98
N LEU A 87 -3.81 1.18 -13.88
CA LEU A 87 -3.66 2.29 -12.95
C LEU A 87 -2.25 2.85 -12.88
N TRP A 88 -1.20 2.05 -13.09
CA TRP A 88 0.18 2.55 -13.01
C TRP A 88 0.52 3.44 -14.21
N ASN A 89 0.83 4.70 -13.95
CA ASN A 89 1.14 5.68 -15.00
C ASN A 89 2.66 5.94 -15.17
N GLY A 90 3.51 5.14 -14.52
CA GLY A 90 4.97 5.33 -14.50
C GLY A 90 5.49 6.15 -13.31
N ARG A 91 4.62 6.76 -12.50
CA ARG A 91 5.00 7.53 -11.32
C ARG A 91 4.12 7.26 -10.10
N TYR A 92 2.83 7.07 -10.29
CA TYR A 92 1.88 6.75 -9.23
C TYR A 92 0.72 5.96 -9.84
N TYR A 93 -0.22 5.51 -9.00
CA TYR A 93 -1.44 4.88 -9.45
C TYR A 93 -2.53 5.93 -9.64
N ASN A 94 -3.09 6.00 -10.85
CA ASN A 94 -4.24 6.83 -11.15
C ASN A 94 -5.39 6.55 -10.16
N TYR A 95 -6.17 7.58 -9.84
CA TYR A 95 -7.31 7.48 -8.92
C TYR A 95 -8.28 6.37 -9.35
N ASP A 96 -8.68 6.39 -10.61
CA ASP A 96 -9.44 5.32 -11.27
C ASP A 96 -9.06 5.21 -12.75
N CYS A 97 -9.62 4.21 -13.45
CA CYS A 97 -9.36 3.99 -14.87
C CYS A 97 -10.37 4.73 -15.79
N SER A 98 -11.17 5.64 -15.25
CA SER A 98 -12.21 6.32 -16.02
C SER A 98 -11.63 7.38 -16.95
N SER A 99 -12.43 7.85 -17.92
CA SER A 99 -12.06 8.97 -18.79
C SER A 99 -12.38 10.34 -18.17
N GLN A 100 -12.71 10.40 -16.88
CA GLN A 100 -13.05 11.65 -16.22
C GLN A 100 -11.79 12.48 -15.92
N PRO A 101 -11.86 13.81 -15.87
CA PRO A 101 -10.68 14.65 -15.62
C PRO A 101 -9.91 14.29 -14.32
N GLN A 102 -10.64 13.92 -13.27
CA GLN A 102 -10.07 13.53 -11.97
C GLN A 102 -9.46 12.12 -11.92
N SER A 103 -9.55 11.31 -13.00
CA SER A 103 -8.99 9.95 -12.99
C SER A 103 -7.48 9.93 -12.79
N CYS A 104 -6.79 10.98 -13.23
CA CYS A 104 -5.35 11.16 -13.03
C CYS A 104 -4.99 11.82 -11.68
N SER A 105 -5.95 12.14 -10.82
CA SER A 105 -5.66 12.73 -9.51
C SER A 105 -4.77 11.82 -8.66
N ILE A 106 -3.79 12.43 -7.99
CA ILE A 106 -2.92 11.76 -7.02
C ILE A 106 -3.73 11.67 -5.73
N MET A 107 -4.21 10.47 -5.42
CA MET A 107 -4.92 10.19 -4.18
C MET A 107 -3.93 9.91 -3.05
N SER A 108 -4.13 10.54 -1.89
CA SER A 108 -3.27 10.32 -0.70
C SER A 108 -3.35 8.89 -0.16
N ASP A 109 -4.46 8.20 -0.41
CA ASP A 109 -4.75 6.85 0.09
C ASP A 109 -4.59 5.75 -0.98
N GLN A 110 -3.97 6.06 -2.13
CA GLN A 110 -3.82 5.10 -3.24
C GLN A 110 -3.04 3.83 -2.87
N CYS A 111 -2.27 3.85 -1.78
CA CYS A 111 -1.50 2.71 -1.27
C CYS A 111 -2.15 2.02 -0.04
N ALA A 112 -3.45 2.22 0.20
CA ALA A 112 -4.15 1.61 1.35
C ALA A 112 -4.05 0.07 1.39
N GLY A 113 -4.13 -0.61 0.24
CA GLY A 113 -3.94 -2.06 0.17
C GLY A 113 -2.58 -2.51 0.70
N GLN A 114 -1.52 -1.81 0.29
CA GLN A 114 -0.16 -2.09 0.75
C GLN A 114 0.01 -1.83 2.25
N TRP A 115 -0.58 -0.75 2.76
CA TRP A 115 -0.60 -0.45 4.20
C TRP A 115 -1.12 -1.63 5.02
N PHE A 116 -2.29 -2.17 4.63
CA PHE A 116 -2.90 -3.30 5.31
C PHE A 116 -2.06 -4.57 5.19
N LEU A 117 -1.49 -4.87 4.02
CA LEU A 117 -0.59 -6.02 3.85
C LEU A 117 0.59 -5.96 4.81
N ARG A 118 1.29 -4.82 4.86
CA ARG A 118 2.42 -4.60 5.76
C ARG A 118 2.00 -4.69 7.23
N ALA A 119 0.85 -4.13 7.59
CA ALA A 119 0.32 -4.22 8.95
C ALA A 119 0.01 -5.68 9.35
N SER A 120 -0.41 -6.51 8.40
CA SER A 120 -0.62 -7.96 8.57
C SER A 120 0.65 -8.81 8.50
N GLY A 121 1.82 -8.20 8.30
CA GLY A 121 3.09 -8.93 8.16
C GLY A 121 3.27 -9.61 6.79
N LEU A 122 2.54 -9.15 5.78
CA LEU A 122 2.61 -9.57 4.38
C LEU A 122 3.14 -8.40 3.51
N GLY A 123 3.14 -8.57 2.19
CA GLY A 123 3.49 -7.51 1.23
C GLY A 123 4.99 -7.40 0.93
N ASP A 124 5.80 -8.40 1.32
CA ASP A 124 7.15 -8.63 0.79
C ASP A 124 7.37 -10.10 0.38
N GLY A 125 8.44 -10.33 -0.38
CA GLY A 125 8.90 -11.65 -0.80
C GLY A 125 7.79 -12.42 -1.51
N ASP A 126 7.51 -13.64 -1.04
CA ASP A 126 6.50 -14.53 -1.62
C ASP A 126 5.06 -14.00 -1.45
N THR A 127 4.86 -12.95 -0.64
CA THR A 127 3.56 -12.31 -0.39
C THR A 127 3.45 -10.92 -1.01
N GLU A 128 4.39 -10.54 -1.88
CA GLU A 128 4.36 -9.27 -2.59
C GLU A 128 3.16 -9.22 -3.55
N VAL A 129 2.30 -8.21 -3.36
CA VAL A 129 1.14 -7.94 -4.21
C VAL A 129 1.46 -6.79 -5.17
N PHE A 130 1.96 -5.68 -4.65
CA PHE A 130 2.32 -4.50 -5.43
C PHE A 130 3.85 -4.42 -5.56
N PRO A 131 4.41 -4.12 -6.75
CA PRO A 131 5.85 -4.00 -6.91
C PRO A 131 6.42 -2.94 -5.95
N THR A 132 7.34 -3.34 -5.07
CA THR A 132 7.93 -2.43 -4.07
C THR A 132 8.46 -1.10 -4.67
N PRO A 133 9.15 -1.09 -5.84
CA PRO A 133 9.60 0.17 -6.45
C PRO A 133 8.44 1.11 -6.85
N HIS A 134 7.31 0.57 -7.29
CA HIS A 134 6.14 1.37 -7.68
C HIS A 134 5.45 1.96 -6.46
N VAL A 135 5.28 1.17 -5.39
CA VAL A 135 4.76 1.65 -4.09
C VAL A 135 5.61 2.80 -3.57
N VAL A 136 6.94 2.62 -3.46
CA VAL A 136 7.84 3.66 -2.95
C VAL A 136 7.75 4.92 -3.81
N ARG A 137 7.70 4.77 -5.14
CA ARG A 137 7.59 5.90 -6.07
C ARG A 137 6.24 6.63 -5.96
N ALA A 138 5.15 5.89 -5.76
CA ALA A 138 3.84 6.47 -5.50
C ALA A 138 3.81 7.25 -4.18
N LEU A 139 4.33 6.68 -3.08
CA LEU A 139 4.42 7.35 -1.77
C LEU A 139 5.27 8.62 -1.82
N GLN A 140 6.41 8.60 -2.53
CA GLN A 140 7.22 9.79 -2.77
C GLN A 140 6.45 10.86 -3.54
N THR A 141 5.64 10.45 -4.53
CA THR A 141 4.80 11.36 -5.31
C THR A 141 3.70 11.97 -4.44
N ILE A 142 3.04 11.18 -3.59
CA ILE A 142 2.06 11.68 -2.61
C ILE A 142 2.73 12.69 -1.67
N PHE A 143 3.93 12.40 -1.19
CA PHE A 143 4.66 13.33 -0.32
C PHE A 143 4.99 14.66 -1.04
N GLU A 144 5.50 14.59 -2.26
CA GLU A 144 5.82 15.78 -3.07
C GLU A 144 4.57 16.64 -3.35
N PHE A 145 3.46 16.01 -3.70
CA PHE A 145 2.26 16.71 -4.18
C PHE A 145 1.23 16.94 -3.08
N ASN A 146 0.68 15.88 -2.49
CA ASN A 146 -0.41 15.99 -1.52
C ASN A 146 0.04 16.58 -0.19
N VAL A 147 1.34 16.49 0.15
CA VAL A 147 1.92 17.05 1.37
C VAL A 147 2.67 18.33 1.07
N GLN A 148 3.84 18.27 0.43
CA GLN A 148 4.72 19.44 0.30
C GLN A 148 4.11 20.58 -0.53
N ALA A 149 3.47 20.28 -1.65
CA ALA A 149 2.80 21.31 -2.44
C ALA A 149 1.49 21.83 -1.80
N PHE A 150 0.94 21.12 -0.81
CA PHE A 150 -0.25 21.55 -0.07
C PHE A 150 0.13 22.33 1.20
N ALA A 151 -0.13 23.64 1.21
CA ALA A 151 0.19 24.52 2.33
C ALA A 151 1.66 24.39 2.82
N GLY A 152 2.60 24.12 1.91
CA GLY A 152 4.02 23.96 2.21
C GLY A 152 4.35 22.75 3.08
N GLY A 153 3.54 21.69 3.07
CA GLY A 153 3.71 20.52 3.94
C GLY A 153 3.26 20.74 5.37
N ALA A 154 2.76 21.92 5.71
CA ALA A 154 2.44 22.26 7.08
C ALA A 154 1.12 21.65 7.56
N MET A 155 0.28 21.09 6.69
CA MET A 155 -1.11 20.72 7.01
C MET A 155 -1.46 19.24 6.78
N GLY A 156 -0.48 18.34 6.71
CA GLY A 156 -0.73 16.93 6.37
C GLY A 156 -0.94 16.73 4.87
N ALA A 157 -1.68 15.69 4.48
CA ALA A 157 -1.90 15.33 3.08
C ALA A 157 -3.33 15.65 2.64
N VAL A 158 -3.51 16.51 1.63
CA VAL A 158 -4.83 16.68 0.98
C VAL A 158 -5.20 15.41 0.21
N ASN A 159 -6.48 15.03 0.21
CA ASN A 159 -6.93 13.76 -0.34
C ASN A 159 -6.65 13.64 -1.84
N GLY A 160 -6.98 14.66 -2.63
CA GLY A 160 -6.75 14.68 -4.06
C GLY A 160 -5.87 15.85 -4.49
N MET A 161 -4.83 15.56 -5.26
CA MET A 161 -3.98 16.57 -5.90
C MET A 161 -3.92 16.30 -7.40
N GLN A 162 -4.14 17.32 -8.22
CA GLN A 162 -3.97 17.18 -9.67
C GLN A 162 -2.47 17.04 -10.01
N PRO A 163 -2.11 16.41 -11.14
CA PRO A 163 -0.69 16.16 -11.48
C PRO A 163 0.17 17.41 -11.65
N HIS A 164 -0.45 18.58 -11.83
CA HIS A 164 0.20 19.89 -11.89
C HIS A 164 0.28 20.62 -10.54
N GLY A 165 -0.06 19.96 -9.43
CA GLY A 165 0.11 20.51 -8.07
C GLY A 165 -0.97 21.49 -7.61
N ILE A 166 -2.20 21.38 -8.15
CA ILE A 166 -3.36 22.14 -7.66
C ILE A 166 -4.32 21.15 -7.00
N PRO A 167 -4.86 21.44 -5.79
CA PRO A 167 -5.82 20.56 -5.14
C PRO A 167 -6.97 20.18 -6.08
N ASP A 168 -7.33 18.90 -6.05
CA ASP A 168 -8.53 18.42 -6.72
C ASP A 168 -9.76 19.03 -6.03
N ARG A 169 -10.64 19.66 -6.80
CA ARG A 169 -11.88 20.30 -6.33
C ARG A 169 -13.14 19.67 -6.95
N SER A 170 -13.02 18.47 -7.52
CA SER A 170 -14.13 17.70 -8.09
C SER A 170 -15.12 17.24 -7.01
N SER A 171 -14.67 17.14 -5.77
CA SER A 171 -15.49 16.87 -4.59
C SER A 171 -15.06 17.72 -3.41
N VAL A 172 -15.95 17.92 -2.44
CA VAL A 172 -15.57 18.45 -1.12
C VAL A 172 -14.50 17.57 -0.50
N GLN A 173 -14.61 16.24 -0.67
CA GLN A 173 -13.69 15.30 -0.07
C GLN A 173 -12.32 15.27 -0.73
N SER A 174 -12.20 15.65 -2.01
CA SER A 174 -10.91 15.71 -2.68
C SER A 174 -10.08 16.92 -2.24
N ASP A 175 -10.72 18.03 -1.84
CA ASP A 175 -10.09 19.26 -1.29
C ASP A 175 -9.91 19.22 0.24
N GLU A 176 -10.20 18.09 0.88
CA GLU A 176 -10.06 17.90 2.33
C GLU A 176 -8.76 17.17 2.69
N VAL A 177 -8.25 17.44 3.90
CA VAL A 177 -7.29 16.60 4.60
C VAL A 177 -8.04 15.73 5.58
N TRP A 178 -8.04 14.42 5.39
CA TRP A 178 -8.63 13.49 6.35
C TRP A 178 -7.59 13.05 7.38
N VAL A 179 -7.80 13.43 8.64
CA VAL A 179 -6.81 13.23 9.71
C VAL A 179 -6.39 11.77 9.83
N GLY A 180 -7.36 10.86 9.78
CA GLY A 180 -7.05 9.42 9.87
C GLY A 180 -6.35 8.85 8.63
N VAL A 181 -6.62 9.40 7.44
CA VAL A 181 -5.93 9.00 6.21
C VAL A 181 -4.47 9.46 6.27
N VAL A 182 -4.22 10.68 6.77
CA VAL A 182 -2.85 11.20 6.95
C VAL A 182 -2.02 10.28 7.85
N TYR A 183 -2.58 9.85 8.97
CA TYR A 183 -1.86 8.95 9.88
C TYR A 183 -1.68 7.54 9.31
N GLY A 184 -2.66 7.02 8.56
CA GLY A 184 -2.51 5.78 7.80
C GLY A 184 -1.38 5.89 6.76
N LEU A 185 -1.39 6.93 5.94
CA LEU A 185 -0.35 7.23 4.96
C LEU A 185 1.04 7.35 5.61
N ALA A 186 1.14 8.07 6.73
CA ALA A 186 2.39 8.18 7.48
C ALA A 186 2.90 6.82 7.95
N ALA A 187 2.01 5.93 8.41
CA ALA A 187 2.37 4.57 8.78
C ALA A 187 2.89 3.78 7.56
N THR A 188 2.23 3.90 6.40
CA THR A 188 2.67 3.26 5.14
C THR A 188 4.04 3.75 4.70
N MET A 189 4.29 5.06 4.75
CA MET A 189 5.60 5.64 4.46
C MET A 189 6.68 5.04 5.37
N ILE A 190 6.42 4.95 6.68
CA ILE A 190 7.35 4.31 7.61
C ILE A 190 7.54 2.81 7.29
N GLN A 191 6.48 2.06 6.95
CA GLN A 191 6.59 0.65 6.60
C GLN A 191 7.51 0.40 5.39
N GLU A 192 7.52 1.32 4.43
CA GLU A 192 8.35 1.25 3.21
C GLU A 192 9.70 1.98 3.36
N GLY A 193 10.06 2.45 4.55
CA GLY A 193 11.37 3.06 4.84
C GLY A 193 11.46 4.57 4.62
N LEU A 194 10.38 5.23 4.23
CA LEU A 194 10.25 6.69 4.10
C LEU A 194 9.91 7.32 5.46
N THR A 195 10.74 7.01 6.48
CA THR A 195 10.44 7.37 7.87
C THR A 195 10.37 8.88 8.08
N TRP A 196 11.24 9.65 7.43
CA TRP A 196 11.24 11.11 7.55
C TRP A 196 9.98 11.73 6.94
N GLU A 197 9.61 11.31 5.73
CA GLU A 197 8.41 11.73 5.01
C GLU A 197 7.15 11.39 5.81
N GLY A 198 7.09 10.20 6.41
CA GLY A 198 5.99 9.77 7.28
C GLY A 198 5.81 10.68 8.48
N PHE A 199 6.89 11.02 9.20
CA PHE A 199 6.81 11.94 10.34
C PHE A 199 6.47 13.37 9.92
N GLN A 200 7.02 13.88 8.82
CA GLN A 200 6.68 15.22 8.31
C GLN A 200 5.19 15.32 7.95
N THR A 201 4.66 14.28 7.29
CA THR A 201 3.24 14.17 6.93
C THR A 201 2.34 14.19 8.17
N ALA A 202 2.67 13.39 9.19
CA ALA A 202 1.92 13.34 10.44
C ALA A 202 2.05 14.64 11.26
N GLU A 203 3.24 15.24 11.33
CA GLU A 203 3.51 16.46 12.08
C GLU A 203 2.68 17.63 11.56
N GLY A 204 2.59 17.81 10.23
CA GLY A 204 1.76 18.85 9.64
C GLY A 204 0.29 18.74 10.09
N CYS A 205 -0.25 17.53 10.11
CA CYS A 205 -1.61 17.30 10.59
C CYS A 205 -1.76 17.51 12.10
N TYR A 206 -0.82 17.02 12.90
CA TYR A 206 -0.80 17.23 14.35
C TYR A 206 -0.82 18.72 14.70
N ARG A 207 0.09 19.51 14.11
CA ARG A 207 0.18 20.96 14.35
C ARG A 207 -1.09 21.69 13.89
N THR A 208 -1.70 21.27 12.78
CA THR A 208 -2.98 21.86 12.34
C THR A 208 -4.05 21.66 13.39
N VAL A 209 -4.30 20.41 13.78
CA VAL A 209 -5.39 20.07 14.69
C VAL A 209 -5.14 20.64 16.08
N TRP A 210 -3.94 20.42 16.61
CA TRP A 210 -3.63 20.68 18.02
C TRP A 210 -3.21 22.13 18.28
N GLU A 211 -2.26 22.66 17.48
CA GLU A 211 -1.65 23.97 17.75
C GLU A 211 -2.40 25.13 17.09
N ARG A 212 -2.97 24.92 15.89
CA ARG A 212 -3.59 26.01 15.10
C ARG A 212 -5.10 26.08 15.19
N LEU A 213 -5.81 24.94 15.06
CA LEU A 213 -7.27 24.90 15.13
C LEU A 213 -7.79 24.75 16.56
N GLY A 214 -6.95 24.34 17.52
CA GLY A 214 -7.34 24.16 18.91
C GLY A 214 -8.34 23.02 19.13
N LEU A 215 -8.34 22.00 18.27
CA LEU A 215 -9.29 20.88 18.29
C LEU A 215 -8.77 19.68 19.10
N ALA A 216 -7.92 19.95 20.10
CA ALA A 216 -7.45 18.94 21.04
C ALA A 216 -8.64 18.22 21.70
N PHE A 217 -8.56 16.88 21.80
CA PHE A 217 -9.61 15.99 22.33
C PHE A 217 -10.94 15.99 21.55
N GLN A 218 -11.00 16.68 20.41
CA GLN A 218 -12.16 16.72 19.52
C GLN A 218 -11.72 16.60 18.06
N THR A 219 -10.61 15.91 17.80
CA THR A 219 -10.00 15.76 16.48
C THR A 219 -11.04 15.43 15.41
N PRO A 220 -11.13 16.23 14.32
CA PRO A 220 -12.14 16.04 13.29
C PRO A 220 -11.82 14.86 12.37
N GLU A 221 -12.80 14.47 11.55
CA GLU A 221 -12.55 13.67 10.35
C GLU A 221 -11.65 14.44 9.39
N ALA A 222 -12.05 15.67 9.06
CA ALA A 222 -11.47 16.43 7.98
C ALA A 222 -11.31 17.92 8.28
N TYR A 223 -10.40 18.56 7.55
CA TYR A 223 -10.32 20.01 7.43
C TYR A 223 -9.81 20.43 6.04
N CYS A 224 -10.08 21.68 5.68
CA CYS A 224 -9.60 22.31 4.45
C CYS A 224 -8.52 23.36 4.74
N GLN A 225 -7.83 23.83 3.70
CA GLN A 225 -6.81 24.87 3.82
C GLN A 225 -7.37 26.17 4.44
N GLN A 226 -8.63 26.50 4.18
CA GLN A 226 -9.33 27.71 4.67
C GLN A 226 -9.85 27.56 6.11
N GLN A 227 -9.29 26.65 6.91
CA GLN A 227 -9.63 26.42 8.32
C GLN A 227 -11.10 26.02 8.59
N VAL A 228 -11.77 25.46 7.58
CA VAL A 228 -13.06 24.78 7.76
C VAL A 228 -12.81 23.33 8.16
N PHE A 229 -13.53 22.81 9.15
CA PHE A 229 -13.43 21.41 9.59
C PHE A 229 -14.79 20.70 9.54
N ARG A 230 -14.76 19.37 9.48
CA ARG A 230 -15.95 18.53 9.41
C ARG A 230 -15.86 17.36 10.40
N SER A 231 -16.98 17.11 11.08
CA SER A 231 -17.20 15.98 12.00
C SER A 231 -16.16 15.89 13.13
N LEU A 232 -16.33 16.69 14.19
CA LEU A 232 -15.49 16.66 15.39
C LEU A 232 -15.59 15.34 16.16
N ALA A 233 -14.59 15.08 17.03
CA ALA A 233 -14.50 13.90 17.89
C ALA A 233 -14.66 12.59 17.12
N TYR A 234 -13.92 12.46 16.03
CA TYR A 234 -14.08 11.37 15.07
C TYR A 234 -13.20 10.16 15.38
N MET A 235 -13.59 8.99 14.85
CA MET A 235 -12.91 7.72 15.10
C MET A 235 -11.61 7.57 14.29
N ARG A 236 -11.63 7.95 13.00
CA ARG A 236 -10.54 7.70 12.04
C ARG A 236 -9.15 8.19 12.49
N PRO A 237 -8.99 9.32 13.21
CA PRO A 237 -7.70 9.77 13.76
C PRO A 237 -6.98 8.76 14.67
N LEU A 238 -7.67 7.76 15.23
CA LEU A 238 -7.04 6.70 16.02
C LEU A 238 -6.05 5.85 15.22
N SER A 239 -6.07 5.93 13.89
CA SER A 239 -5.08 5.34 12.98
C SER A 239 -3.64 5.81 13.24
N ILE A 240 -3.40 6.87 14.02
CA ILE A 240 -2.06 7.26 14.49
C ILE A 240 -1.30 6.10 15.15
N TRP A 241 -2.01 5.15 15.79
CA TRP A 241 -1.40 3.96 16.37
C TRP A 241 -0.79 3.00 15.32
N ALA A 242 -1.19 3.09 14.06
CA ALA A 242 -0.55 2.34 12.97
C ALA A 242 0.92 2.76 12.77
N MET A 243 1.26 4.03 13.03
CA MET A 243 2.66 4.48 12.98
C MET A 243 3.50 3.76 14.04
N GLN A 244 2.95 3.55 15.24
CA GLN A 244 3.63 2.81 16.30
C GLN A 244 3.89 1.35 15.88
N LEU A 245 2.93 0.70 15.24
CA LEU A 245 3.11 -0.64 14.67
C LEU A 245 4.23 -0.65 13.62
N ALA A 246 4.24 0.31 12.69
CA ALA A 246 5.25 0.45 11.65
C ALA A 246 6.67 0.59 12.23
N LEU A 247 6.86 1.44 13.24
CA LEU A 247 8.13 1.63 13.94
C LEU A 247 8.62 0.35 14.62
N GLN A 248 7.72 -0.36 15.30
CA GLN A 248 8.05 -1.64 15.94
C GLN A 248 8.45 -2.71 14.92
N GLN A 249 7.79 -2.77 13.77
CA GLN A 249 8.13 -3.68 12.68
C GLN A 249 9.51 -3.36 12.09
N GLN A 250 9.83 -2.08 11.86
CA GLN A 250 11.17 -1.65 11.43
C GLN A 250 12.25 -2.07 12.44
N HIS A 251 12.06 -1.79 13.72
CA HIS A 251 13.01 -2.16 14.78
C HIS A 251 13.27 -3.68 14.84
N LYS A 252 12.23 -4.50 14.63
CA LYS A 252 12.38 -5.97 14.54
C LYS A 252 13.20 -6.39 13.32
N LYS A 253 13.06 -5.72 12.17
CA LYS A 253 13.87 -5.98 10.98
C LYS A 253 15.35 -5.67 11.23
N PHE A 254 15.67 -4.53 11.85
CA PHE A 254 17.05 -4.15 12.20
C PHE A 254 17.69 -5.01 13.30
N SER A 255 16.89 -5.52 14.24
CA SER A 255 17.37 -6.33 15.37
C SER A 255 17.63 -7.81 15.02
N ARG A 256 17.22 -8.28 13.82
CA ARG A 256 17.49 -9.67 13.41
C ARG A 256 18.99 -9.84 13.08
N PRO A 257 19.70 -10.81 13.67
CA PRO A 257 21.08 -11.10 13.28
C PRO A 257 21.13 -11.44 11.79
N ILE A 258 22.09 -10.88 11.06
CA ILE A 258 22.39 -11.29 9.69
C ILE A 258 22.73 -12.79 9.76
N ALA A 259 21.81 -13.64 9.32
CA ALA A 259 22.07 -15.06 9.18
C ALA A 259 23.27 -15.19 8.25
N LYS A 260 24.39 -15.72 8.78
CA LYS A 260 25.57 -16.05 7.97
C LYS A 260 25.09 -16.92 6.82
N GLN A 261 25.10 -16.39 5.60
CA GLN A 261 25.02 -17.23 4.41
C GLN A 261 26.13 -18.27 4.53
N GLY A 262 25.71 -19.53 4.70
CA GLY A 262 26.62 -20.65 4.80
C GLY A 262 27.46 -20.71 3.54
N LYS A 263 28.78 -20.55 3.68
CA LYS A 263 29.72 -21.04 2.69
C LYS A 263 29.58 -22.56 2.68
N GLY A 264 28.77 -23.07 1.76
CA GLY A 264 28.75 -24.48 1.40
C GLY A 264 30.14 -24.91 0.94
N LEU A 265 30.60 -26.02 1.50
CA LEU A 265 31.87 -26.67 1.22
C LEU A 265 32.09 -26.88 -0.28
N SER A 266 33.29 -26.54 -0.77
CA SER A 266 33.87 -27.20 -1.93
C SER A 266 34.76 -28.33 -1.41
N THR A 267 34.29 -29.56 -1.61
CA THR A 267 35.05 -30.79 -1.39
C THR A 267 36.06 -30.92 -2.53
N GLY A 268 37.34 -30.73 -2.21
CA GLY A 268 38.43 -31.03 -3.14
C GLY A 268 38.64 -32.54 -3.25
N SER A 269 38.15 -33.16 -4.33
CA SER A 269 38.67 -34.43 -4.84
C SER A 269 39.27 -34.19 -6.23
N LYS A 270 40.58 -33.97 -6.29
CA LYS A 270 41.33 -34.02 -7.56
C LYS A 270 41.79 -35.46 -7.78
N LEU A 271 41.15 -36.11 -8.74
CA LEU A 271 41.67 -37.30 -9.42
C LEU A 271 43.06 -36.99 -10.00
N GLY A 272 44.03 -37.86 -9.73
CA GLY A 272 45.34 -37.84 -10.38
C GLY A 272 45.29 -38.50 -11.76
N PRO A 273 46.04 -38.03 -12.76
CA PRO A 273 46.23 -38.75 -14.00
C PRO A 273 47.39 -39.76 -13.88
N LYS A 274 47.14 -40.98 -14.34
CA LYS A 274 48.13 -42.02 -14.60
C LYS A 274 48.72 -41.87 -16.00
N GLU A 275 49.98 -42.27 -16.10
CA GLU A 275 50.75 -42.73 -17.27
C GLU A 275 51.50 -41.71 -18.17
N ALA A 276 52.82 -41.76 -18.05
CA ALA A 276 53.74 -41.88 -19.18
C ALA A 276 54.96 -42.73 -18.78
N MET A 277 55.21 -43.80 -19.53
CA MET A 277 56.39 -44.67 -19.40
C MET A 277 57.65 -43.99 -19.95
N ALA A 278 58.80 -44.18 -19.28
CA ALA A 278 60.10 -44.41 -19.92
C ALA A 278 61.14 -44.91 -18.89
N ASN A 279 61.56 -46.17 -19.03
CA ASN A 279 62.81 -46.75 -18.52
C ASN A 279 64.04 -46.17 -19.30
N PRO A 280 65.33 -46.34 -18.92
CA PRO A 280 65.91 -47.48 -18.17
C PRO A 280 67.06 -47.22 -17.15
N SER A 281 67.20 -48.13 -16.17
CA SER A 281 68.42 -48.83 -15.65
C SER A 281 69.67 -48.03 -15.16
N PRO A 282 70.73 -48.69 -14.63
CA PRO A 282 70.80 -49.14 -13.22
C PRO A 282 72.11 -48.72 -12.51
N GLU A 283 72.07 -48.62 -11.18
CA GLU A 283 73.08 -49.08 -10.20
C GLU A 283 72.63 -48.72 -8.77
#